data_AF-A0A1L3LSP8-F1
#
_entry.id   AF-A0A1L3LSP8-F1
#
_cell.length_a   1.000
_cell.length_b   1.000
_cell.length_c   1.000
_cell.angle_alpha   90.00
_cell.angle_beta   90.00
_cell.angle_gamma   90.00
#
_symmetry.space_group_name_H-M   'P 1'
#
loop_
_entity.id
_entity.type
_entity.pdbx_description
1 polymer ?
#
loop_
_entity_poly.entity_id
_entity_poly.type
_entity_poly.pdbx_seq_one_letter_code
_entity_poly.pdbx_strand_id
1 'polypeptide(L)'
;MSEQYFRVLSLDGGGAKGFYTLGVLHEIEGLIGRRLYERFDLIFGTSTGSIIAALLALGYSIDEIYSLYKEHVVSVVARKKPHEKSAALAELSRQVFGERKFDEVKTNVGIVAAKWAIEKPMIFKGNIEQAHGRHGTWVPGFAVTIGDAVQASCSAYPFFEKKIITTSAGVDIELIDGGYCANNPTLYAIADATIAMKVPPEKVRVVSIGVGNYPEPKLSIFHKSWWFNKVLSVQLLQKTLSINTESMDQLRAILFKHIETVRISDTFEKPELATDLFEHDMGKLNMLRLRGMESFASREAQLKEFLL
;
A
#
# COMPACT_ATOMS: atom_id res chain seq x y z
N MET A 1 -28.49 3.91 20.44
CA MET A 1 -27.94 4.08 19.07
C MET A 1 -26.46 3.81 19.20
N SER A 2 -25.95 2.72 18.64
CA SER A 2 -24.51 2.41 18.72
C SER A 2 -23.72 3.56 18.07
N GLU A 3 -22.76 4.15 18.77
CA GLU A 3 -21.91 5.20 18.19
C GLU A 3 -21.19 4.63 16.96
N GLN A 4 -21.48 5.19 15.78
CA GLN A 4 -20.91 4.71 14.53
C GLN A 4 -19.48 5.25 14.39
N TYR A 5 -18.50 4.38 14.59
CA TYR A 5 -17.08 4.67 14.33
C TYR A 5 -16.79 4.76 12.83
N PHE A 6 -15.82 5.60 12.47
CA PHE A 6 -15.21 5.71 11.14
C PHE A 6 -13.95 4.84 11.09
N ARG A 7 -13.93 3.86 10.21
CA ARG A 7 -12.90 2.82 10.16
C ARG A 7 -11.96 3.04 8.99
N VAL A 8 -10.68 3.17 9.32
CA VAL A 8 -9.60 3.38 8.36
C VAL A 8 -8.78 2.11 8.22
N LEU A 9 -8.56 1.66 6.98
CA LEU A 9 -7.56 0.65 6.64
C LEU A 9 -6.36 1.32 5.99
N SER A 10 -5.16 1.05 6.48
CA SER A 10 -3.92 1.62 5.95
C SER A 10 -2.94 0.49 5.61
N LEU A 11 -2.48 0.44 4.36
CA LEU A 11 -1.68 -0.64 3.80
C LEU A 11 -0.30 -0.13 3.38
N ASP A 12 0.75 -0.66 4.00
CA ASP A 12 2.12 -0.28 3.72
C ASP A 12 2.62 -0.71 2.32
N GLY A 13 3.66 -0.02 1.85
CA GLY A 13 4.46 -0.46 0.72
C GLY A 13 5.50 -1.52 1.09
N GLY A 14 5.90 -2.34 0.10
CA GLY A 14 6.82 -3.45 0.35
C GLY A 14 7.05 -4.46 -0.77
N GLY A 15 6.73 -4.12 -2.03
CA GLY A 15 6.92 -5.02 -3.17
C GLY A 15 6.19 -6.35 -2.99
N ALA A 16 6.84 -7.45 -3.34
CA ALA A 16 6.26 -8.79 -3.26
C ALA A 16 5.88 -9.23 -1.82
N LYS A 17 6.35 -8.54 -0.78
CA LYS A 17 5.94 -8.83 0.60
C LYS A 17 4.46 -8.51 0.89
N GLY A 18 3.73 -7.92 -0.06
CA GLY A 18 2.27 -7.77 0.01
C GLY A 18 1.51 -9.09 0.20
N PHE A 19 2.13 -10.25 -0.06
CA PHE A 19 1.56 -11.55 0.32
C PHE A 19 1.29 -11.67 1.83
N TYR A 20 2.14 -11.09 2.68
CA TYR A 20 1.90 -11.00 4.13
C TYR A 20 0.61 -10.22 4.42
N THR A 21 0.48 -9.04 3.80
CA THR A 21 -0.72 -8.18 3.93
C THR A 21 -1.99 -8.91 3.50
N LEU A 22 -1.95 -9.67 2.40
CA LEU A 22 -3.08 -10.49 1.94
C LEU A 22 -3.44 -11.61 2.92
N GLY A 23 -2.45 -12.19 3.61
CA GLY A 23 -2.69 -13.17 4.68
C GLY A 23 -3.46 -12.56 5.84
N VAL A 24 -3.03 -11.39 6.33
CA VAL A 24 -3.74 -10.66 7.41
C VAL A 24 -5.16 -10.30 6.97
N LEU A 25 -5.30 -9.75 5.76
CA LEU A 25 -6.60 -9.30 5.26
C LEU A 25 -7.58 -10.45 5.01
N HIS A 26 -7.08 -11.65 4.66
CA HIS A 26 -7.91 -12.84 4.49
C HIS A 26 -8.63 -13.20 5.80
N GLU A 27 -7.90 -13.18 6.91
CA GLU A 27 -8.47 -13.42 8.24
C GLU A 27 -9.44 -12.30 8.66
N ILE A 28 -9.12 -11.04 8.34
CA ILE A 28 -10.02 -9.90 8.61
C ILE A 28 -11.32 -10.02 7.81
N GLU A 29 -11.26 -10.37 6.51
CA GLU A 29 -12.45 -10.58 5.66
C GLU A 29 -13.30 -11.73 6.22
N GLY A 30 -12.66 -12.82 6.65
CA GLY A 30 -13.31 -13.95 7.32
C GLY A 30 -13.99 -13.56 8.64
N LEU A 31 -13.32 -12.77 9.49
CA LEU A 31 -13.86 -12.28 10.77
C LEU A 31 -15.10 -11.42 10.58
N ILE A 32 -15.09 -10.52 9.60
CA ILE A 32 -16.20 -9.60 9.31
C ILE A 32 -17.35 -10.33 8.59
N GLY A 33 -17.04 -11.32 7.75
CA GLY A 33 -18.00 -12.05 6.92
C GLY A 33 -18.62 -11.19 5.81
N ARG A 34 -17.94 -10.12 5.38
CA ARG A 34 -18.37 -9.18 4.32
C ARG A 34 -17.17 -8.66 3.55
N ARG A 35 -17.39 -8.01 2.41
CA ARG A 35 -16.30 -7.37 1.66
C ARG A 35 -15.71 -6.24 2.49
N LEU A 36 -14.39 -6.08 2.45
CA LEU A 36 -13.72 -5.10 3.31
C LEU A 36 -14.14 -3.65 3.04
N TYR A 37 -14.49 -3.29 1.80
CA TYR A 37 -15.01 -1.95 1.48
C TYR A 37 -16.34 -1.63 2.15
N GLU A 38 -17.12 -2.64 2.54
CA GLU A 38 -18.39 -2.46 3.25
C GLU A 38 -18.17 -2.15 4.74
N ARG A 39 -16.97 -2.40 5.26
CA ARG A 39 -16.64 -2.18 6.67
C ARG A 39 -15.62 -1.07 6.91
N PHE A 40 -14.73 -0.81 5.97
CA PHE A 40 -13.79 0.30 6.04
C PHE A 40 -14.31 1.50 5.24
N ASP A 41 -14.50 2.62 5.94
CA ASP A 41 -14.98 3.89 5.36
C ASP A 41 -13.88 4.60 4.56
N LEU A 42 -12.62 4.28 4.83
CA LEU A 42 -11.46 4.83 4.16
C LEU A 42 -10.33 3.80 4.05
N ILE A 43 -9.79 3.63 2.84
CA ILE A 43 -8.66 2.74 2.57
C ILE A 43 -7.49 3.51 1.97
N PHE A 44 -6.32 3.42 2.57
CA PHE A 44 -5.08 4.00 2.05
C PHE A 44 -4.07 2.91 1.70
N GLY A 45 -3.29 3.17 0.65
CA GLY A 45 -2.25 2.26 0.22
C GLY A 45 -1.07 2.95 -0.44
N THR A 46 0.13 2.45 -0.17
CA THR A 46 1.38 2.87 -0.82
C THR A 46 2.02 1.68 -1.54
N SER A 47 2.54 1.89 -2.75
CA SER A 47 3.20 0.84 -3.54
C SER A 47 2.34 -0.41 -3.64
N THR A 48 2.82 -1.60 -3.27
CA THR A 48 1.97 -2.80 -3.22
C THR A 48 0.66 -2.61 -2.44
N GLY A 49 0.68 -1.85 -1.34
CA GLY A 49 -0.52 -1.53 -0.58
C GLY A 49 -1.53 -0.76 -1.41
N SER A 50 -1.09 0.04 -2.39
CA SER A 50 -1.99 0.75 -3.31
C SER A 50 -2.68 -0.16 -4.31
N ILE A 51 -2.02 -1.23 -4.78
CA ILE A 51 -2.65 -2.25 -5.63
C ILE A 51 -3.81 -2.89 -4.86
N ILE A 52 -3.54 -3.32 -3.62
CA ILE A 52 -4.52 -3.97 -2.75
C ILE A 52 -5.64 -2.99 -2.39
N ALA A 53 -5.31 -1.76 -1.98
CA ALA A 53 -6.27 -0.72 -1.61
C ALA A 53 -7.21 -0.37 -2.76
N ALA A 54 -6.68 -0.20 -3.98
CA ALA A 54 -7.47 0.11 -5.17
C ALA A 54 -8.46 -1.01 -5.50
N LEU A 55 -8.02 -2.27 -5.48
CA LEU A 55 -8.87 -3.42 -5.74
C LEU A 55 -9.95 -3.61 -4.66
N LEU A 56 -9.58 -3.45 -3.40
CA LEU A 56 -10.54 -3.45 -2.29
C LEU A 56 -11.59 -2.35 -2.48
N ALA A 57 -11.16 -1.13 -2.84
CA ALA A 57 -12.05 -0.02 -3.06
C ALA A 57 -12.99 -0.24 -4.27
N LEU A 58 -12.58 -1.00 -5.29
CA LEU A 58 -13.45 -1.44 -6.39
C LEU A 58 -14.39 -2.59 -6.00
N GLY A 59 -14.19 -3.18 -4.82
CA GLY A 59 -15.05 -4.19 -4.23
C GLY A 59 -14.66 -5.64 -4.50
N TYR A 60 -13.39 -5.89 -4.80
CA TYR A 60 -12.84 -7.24 -4.97
C TYR A 60 -12.69 -7.94 -3.60
N SER A 61 -12.85 -9.27 -3.61
CA SER A 61 -12.50 -10.18 -2.50
C SER A 61 -11.00 -10.16 -2.21
N ILE A 62 -10.60 -10.60 -1.01
CA ILE A 62 -9.19 -10.95 -0.79
C ILE A 62 -8.74 -12.12 -1.66
N ASP A 63 -9.60 -13.12 -1.92
CA ASP A 63 -9.21 -14.26 -2.76
C ASP A 63 -9.05 -13.92 -4.25
N GLU A 64 -9.89 -13.01 -4.77
CA GLU A 64 -9.75 -12.44 -6.12
C GLU A 64 -8.45 -11.62 -6.21
N ILE A 65 -8.20 -10.75 -5.23
CA ILE A 65 -6.95 -9.97 -5.17
C ILE A 65 -5.75 -10.90 -5.09
N TYR A 66 -5.77 -11.94 -4.26
CA TYR A 66 -4.67 -12.90 -4.16
C TYR A 66 -4.43 -13.66 -5.47
N SER A 67 -5.49 -14.01 -6.19
CA SER A 67 -5.36 -14.67 -7.50
C SER A 67 -4.64 -13.77 -8.51
N LEU A 68 -5.06 -12.51 -8.59
CA LEU A 68 -4.36 -11.48 -9.37
C LEU A 68 -2.95 -11.24 -8.85
N TYR A 69 -2.71 -11.28 -7.55
CA TYR A 69 -1.39 -10.99 -7.00
C TYR A 69 -0.38 -12.08 -7.38
N LYS A 70 -0.79 -13.36 -7.32
CA LYS A 70 0.03 -14.52 -7.71
C LYS A 70 0.42 -14.52 -9.19
N GLU A 71 -0.51 -14.21 -10.08
CA GLU A 71 -0.28 -14.33 -11.52
C GLU A 71 0.70 -13.26 -12.04
N HIS A 72 0.67 -12.11 -11.40
CA HIS A 72 0.77 -10.86 -12.16
C HIS A 72 1.83 -9.99 -11.47
N VAL A 73 1.77 -9.85 -10.13
CA VAL A 73 2.85 -9.19 -9.37
C VAL A 73 4.13 -10.02 -9.41
N VAL A 74 4.04 -11.34 -9.31
CA VAL A 74 5.20 -12.26 -9.44
C VAL A 74 5.88 -12.10 -10.80
N SER A 75 5.10 -11.97 -11.87
CA SER A 75 5.62 -11.72 -13.23
C SER A 75 6.35 -10.38 -13.35
N VAL A 76 5.87 -9.33 -12.68
CA VAL A 76 6.52 -8.02 -12.64
C VAL A 76 7.84 -8.08 -11.88
N VAL A 77 7.85 -8.62 -10.66
CA VAL A 77 9.05 -8.59 -9.81
C VAL A 77 10.17 -9.50 -10.34
N ALA A 78 9.83 -10.54 -11.10
CA ALA A 78 10.78 -11.45 -11.75
C ALA A 78 11.57 -10.81 -12.91
N ARG A 79 11.11 -9.67 -13.47
CA ARG A 79 11.87 -8.94 -14.50
C ARG A 79 13.16 -8.37 -13.91
N LYS A 80 14.18 -8.13 -14.74
CA LYS A 80 15.50 -7.72 -14.25
C LYS A 80 15.77 -6.24 -14.46
N LYS A 81 15.37 -5.69 -15.60
CA LYS A 81 15.67 -4.30 -15.96
C LYS A 81 14.52 -3.36 -15.56
N PRO A 82 14.82 -2.09 -15.21
CA PRO A 82 13.79 -1.14 -14.82
C PRO A 82 12.69 -0.91 -15.85
N HIS A 83 13.04 -0.78 -17.14
CA HIS A 83 12.04 -0.63 -18.21
C HIS A 83 11.17 -1.88 -18.38
N GLU A 84 11.74 -3.09 -18.26
CA GLU A 84 10.99 -4.35 -18.34
C GLU A 84 10.00 -4.46 -17.18
N LYS A 85 10.42 -4.11 -15.95
CA LYS A 85 9.56 -4.05 -14.78
C LYS A 85 8.42 -3.04 -14.95
N SER A 86 8.73 -1.86 -15.47
CA SER A 86 7.77 -0.77 -15.66
C SER A 86 6.75 -1.08 -16.74
N ALA A 87 7.19 -1.69 -17.85
CA ALA A 87 6.31 -2.15 -18.91
C ALA A 87 5.39 -3.29 -18.42
N ALA A 88 5.91 -4.25 -17.66
CA ALA A 88 5.10 -5.31 -17.06
C ALA A 88 4.07 -4.75 -16.06
N LEU A 89 4.45 -3.76 -15.25
CA LEU A 89 3.54 -3.09 -14.33
C LEU A 89 2.48 -2.25 -15.06
N ALA A 90 2.82 -1.62 -16.17
CA ALA A 90 1.88 -0.89 -17.02
C ALA A 90 0.83 -1.83 -17.61
N GLU A 91 1.28 -2.96 -18.17
CA GLU A 91 0.39 -3.96 -18.76
C GLU A 91 -0.51 -4.61 -17.70
N LEU A 92 0.05 -4.94 -16.52
CA LEU A 92 -0.73 -5.36 -15.35
C LEU A 92 -1.83 -4.34 -15.04
N SER A 93 -1.47 -3.06 -14.92
CA SER A 93 -2.40 -2.01 -14.53
C SER A 93 -3.53 -1.89 -15.54
N ARG A 94 -3.21 -2.01 -16.83
CA ARG A 94 -4.19 -2.02 -17.93
C ARG A 94 -5.10 -3.25 -17.90
N GLN A 95 -4.58 -4.44 -17.62
CA GLN A 95 -5.38 -5.67 -17.55
C GLN A 95 -6.31 -5.70 -16.33
N VAL A 96 -5.81 -5.25 -15.17
CA VAL A 96 -6.53 -5.31 -13.90
C VAL A 96 -7.52 -4.15 -13.74
N PHE A 97 -7.06 -2.93 -14.00
CA PHE A 97 -7.87 -1.72 -13.78
C PHE A 97 -8.52 -1.19 -15.06
N GLY A 98 -8.01 -1.54 -16.24
CA GLY A 98 -8.53 -1.01 -17.51
C GLY A 98 -8.56 0.52 -17.52
N GLU A 99 -9.66 1.07 -18.02
CA GLU A 99 -9.90 2.52 -18.06
C GLU A 99 -10.59 3.04 -16.78
N ARG A 100 -10.66 2.23 -15.72
CA ARG A 100 -11.44 2.59 -14.54
C ARG A 100 -10.96 3.88 -13.87
N LYS A 101 -11.92 4.69 -13.46
CA LYS A 101 -11.71 6.00 -12.84
C LYS A 101 -12.10 5.98 -11.36
N PHE A 102 -11.70 7.03 -10.66
CA PHE A 102 -11.81 7.12 -9.20
C PHE A 102 -13.24 7.37 -8.70
N ASP A 103 -14.19 7.67 -9.57
CA ASP A 103 -15.63 7.75 -9.31
C ASP A 103 -16.31 6.36 -9.25
N GLU A 104 -15.65 5.30 -9.73
CA GLU A 104 -16.15 3.92 -9.66
C GLU A 104 -15.86 3.21 -8.33
N VAL A 105 -15.09 3.85 -7.43
CA VAL A 105 -14.74 3.24 -6.14
C VAL A 105 -15.96 3.20 -5.21
N LYS A 106 -16.10 2.11 -4.46
CA LYS A 106 -17.21 1.83 -3.54
C LYS A 106 -16.95 2.31 -2.11
N THR A 107 -15.74 2.70 -1.79
CA THR A 107 -15.35 3.33 -0.52
C THR A 107 -14.26 4.37 -0.78
N ASN A 108 -14.02 5.28 0.17
CA ASN A 108 -13.01 6.31 0.03
C ASN A 108 -11.62 5.66 -0.07
N VAL A 109 -10.79 6.18 -0.97
CA VAL A 109 -9.46 5.62 -1.23
C VAL A 109 -8.39 6.70 -1.27
N GLY A 110 -7.19 6.38 -0.81
CA GLY A 110 -5.99 7.20 -0.95
C GLY A 110 -4.83 6.37 -1.50
N ILE A 111 -4.36 6.69 -2.70
CA ILE A 111 -3.19 6.07 -3.32
C ILE A 111 -2.03 7.07 -3.28
N VAL A 112 -0.93 6.70 -2.61
CA VAL A 112 0.19 7.61 -2.36
C VAL A 112 1.26 7.46 -3.43
N ALA A 113 1.65 8.57 -4.05
CA ALA A 113 2.83 8.71 -4.90
C ALA A 113 3.66 9.94 -4.48
N ALA A 114 4.85 10.11 -5.04
CA ALA A 114 5.68 11.29 -4.82
C ALA A 114 6.05 11.95 -6.16
N LYS A 115 5.95 13.29 -6.21
CA LYS A 115 6.36 14.10 -7.36
C LYS A 115 7.86 14.19 -7.41
N TRP A 116 8.45 13.75 -8.52
CA TRP A 116 9.89 13.75 -8.69
C TRP A 116 10.48 15.16 -8.67
N ALA A 117 9.97 16.06 -9.53
CA ALA A 117 10.60 17.36 -9.76
C ALA A 117 10.49 18.34 -8.57
N ILE A 118 9.45 18.22 -7.74
CA ILE A 118 9.18 19.16 -6.64
C ILE A 118 9.17 18.51 -5.26
N GLU A 119 9.50 17.22 -5.18
CA GLU A 119 9.75 16.50 -3.93
C GLU A 119 8.57 16.56 -2.94
N LYS A 120 7.34 16.54 -3.46
CA LYS A 120 6.09 16.61 -2.68
C LYS A 120 5.23 15.37 -2.88
N PRO A 121 4.45 14.95 -1.88
CA PRO A 121 3.46 13.90 -2.04
C PRO A 121 2.40 14.28 -3.08
N MET A 122 1.90 13.27 -3.79
CA MET A 122 0.71 13.35 -4.61
C MET A 122 -0.18 12.16 -4.24
N ILE A 123 -1.36 12.44 -3.69
CA ILE A 123 -2.28 11.41 -3.21
C ILE A 123 -3.50 11.43 -4.11
N PHE A 124 -3.75 10.33 -4.82
CA PHE A 124 -4.94 10.16 -5.65
C PHE A 124 -6.10 9.72 -4.78
N LYS A 125 -7.23 10.41 -4.94
CA LYS A 125 -8.41 10.29 -4.06
C LYS A 125 -9.68 10.24 -4.88
N GLY A 126 -10.68 9.51 -4.39
CA GLY A 126 -11.96 9.32 -5.08
C GLY A 126 -13.09 10.22 -4.63
N ASN A 127 -12.99 10.82 -3.44
CA ASN A 127 -14.06 11.64 -2.88
C ASN A 127 -13.60 13.09 -2.63
N ILE A 128 -14.46 14.05 -2.98
CA ILE A 128 -14.24 15.48 -2.75
C ILE A 128 -14.11 15.81 -1.25
N GLU A 129 -14.75 15.04 -0.37
CA GLU A 129 -14.63 15.22 1.08
C GLU A 129 -13.22 14.90 1.61
N GLN A 130 -12.39 14.21 0.84
CA GLN A 130 -10.98 14.00 1.16
C GLN A 130 -10.09 15.19 0.72
N ALA A 131 -10.66 16.23 0.12
CA ALA A 131 -9.92 17.39 -0.33
C ALA A 131 -9.55 18.28 0.87
N HIS A 132 -8.25 18.54 1.05
CA HIS A 132 -7.75 19.50 2.05
C HIS A 132 -7.86 20.97 1.57
N GLY A 133 -8.72 21.22 0.58
CA GLY A 133 -8.86 22.49 -0.12
C GLY A 133 -9.02 22.29 -1.63
N ARG A 134 -9.18 23.40 -2.38
CA ARG A 134 -9.38 23.39 -3.84
C ARG A 134 -10.64 22.65 -4.32
N HIS A 135 -11.70 22.64 -3.50
CA HIS A 135 -12.99 22.02 -3.82
C HIS A 135 -13.56 22.46 -5.18
N GLY A 136 -13.48 23.75 -5.51
CA GLY A 136 -14.02 24.30 -6.76
C GLY A 136 -13.33 23.82 -8.05
N THR A 137 -12.13 23.25 -7.96
CA THR A 137 -11.39 22.67 -9.09
C THR A 137 -11.04 21.21 -8.84
N TRP A 138 -11.76 20.55 -7.93
CA TRP A 138 -11.47 19.18 -7.55
C TRP A 138 -11.88 18.22 -8.66
N VAL A 139 -11.02 17.25 -8.94
CA VAL A 139 -11.26 16.18 -9.91
C VAL A 139 -10.79 14.87 -9.29
N PRO A 140 -11.64 13.82 -9.24
CA PRO A 140 -11.25 12.52 -8.70
C PRO A 140 -9.99 12.02 -9.40
N GLY A 141 -9.00 11.58 -8.62
CA GLY A 141 -7.74 11.07 -9.14
C GLY A 141 -6.99 12.00 -10.09
N PHE A 142 -7.24 13.32 -10.08
CA PHE A 142 -6.66 14.25 -11.07
C PHE A 142 -6.97 13.89 -12.54
N ALA A 143 -8.11 13.21 -12.78
CA ALA A 143 -8.57 12.66 -14.07
C ALA A 143 -7.78 11.48 -14.64
N VAL A 144 -6.78 10.95 -13.94
CA VAL A 144 -6.05 9.76 -14.41
C VAL A 144 -6.82 8.48 -14.11
N THR A 145 -6.44 7.37 -14.75
CA THR A 145 -6.99 6.05 -14.41
C THR A 145 -6.50 5.60 -13.03
N ILE A 146 -7.26 4.71 -12.38
CA ILE A 146 -6.76 4.01 -11.17
C ILE A 146 -5.47 3.27 -11.50
N GLY A 147 -5.36 2.67 -12.69
CA GLY A 147 -4.15 2.00 -13.16
C GLY A 147 -2.93 2.92 -13.20
N ASP A 148 -3.06 4.15 -13.70
CA ASP A 148 -1.98 5.13 -13.72
C ASP A 148 -1.53 5.53 -12.32
N ALA A 149 -2.49 5.74 -11.41
CA ALA A 149 -2.22 6.08 -10.02
C ALA A 149 -1.49 4.95 -9.27
N VAL A 150 -1.95 3.71 -9.46
CA VAL A 150 -1.30 2.51 -8.90
C VAL A 150 0.10 2.33 -9.48
N GLN A 151 0.27 2.46 -10.79
CA GLN A 151 1.57 2.35 -11.43
C GLN A 151 2.54 3.40 -10.88
N ALA A 152 2.11 4.67 -10.76
CA ALA A 152 2.91 5.74 -10.18
C ALA A 152 3.32 5.43 -8.73
N SER A 153 2.38 4.96 -7.92
CA SER A 153 2.60 4.56 -6.52
C SER A 153 3.58 3.38 -6.39
N CYS A 154 3.71 2.53 -7.41
CA CYS A 154 4.62 1.38 -7.45
C CYS A 154 5.96 1.63 -8.19
N SER A 155 6.18 2.83 -8.74
CA SER A 155 7.38 3.17 -9.52
C SER A 155 8.60 3.43 -8.61
N ALA A 156 9.11 2.39 -7.95
CA ALA A 156 10.25 2.48 -7.03
C ALA A 156 11.56 2.67 -7.81
N TYR A 157 11.85 3.91 -8.19
CA TYR A 157 13.10 4.27 -8.87
C TYR A 157 14.33 3.92 -8.01
N PRO A 158 15.46 3.45 -8.55
CA PRO A 158 15.73 3.13 -9.94
C PRO A 158 15.35 1.68 -10.32
N PHE A 159 14.66 0.90 -9.47
CA PHE A 159 14.23 -0.45 -9.84
C PHE A 159 13.11 -0.45 -10.88
N PHE A 160 12.31 0.60 -10.89
CA PHE A 160 11.33 0.92 -11.92
C PHE A 160 11.70 2.28 -12.54
N GLU A 161 11.14 2.55 -13.70
CA GLU A 161 11.16 3.88 -14.31
C GLU A 161 10.11 4.76 -13.64
N LYS A 162 10.33 6.07 -13.72
CA LYS A 162 9.37 7.06 -13.28
C LYS A 162 8.11 6.97 -14.13
N LYS A 163 6.95 7.19 -13.53
CA LYS A 163 5.69 7.27 -14.26
C LYS A 163 5.39 8.72 -14.59
N ILE A 164 5.12 9.01 -15.86
CA ILE A 164 4.56 10.30 -16.27
C ILE A 164 3.05 10.14 -16.36
N ILE A 165 2.33 11.07 -15.75
CA ILE A 165 0.89 11.22 -15.93
C ILE A 165 0.57 12.61 -16.46
N THR A 166 -0.52 12.73 -17.21
CA THR A 166 -1.06 14.02 -17.64
C THR A 166 -2.33 14.29 -16.85
N THR A 167 -2.35 15.40 -16.10
CA THR A 167 -3.53 15.81 -15.32
C THR A 167 -4.61 16.42 -16.20
N SER A 168 -5.83 16.61 -15.67
CA SER A 168 -6.92 17.33 -16.36
C SER A 168 -6.55 18.75 -16.83
N ALA A 169 -5.53 19.37 -16.23
CA ALA A 169 -5.02 20.67 -16.64
C ALA A 169 -4.05 20.61 -17.85
N GLY A 170 -3.84 19.44 -18.44
CA GLY A 170 -2.88 19.24 -19.54
C GLY A 170 -1.41 19.31 -19.08
N VAL A 171 -1.16 19.17 -17.77
CA VAL A 171 0.18 19.24 -17.19
C VAL A 171 0.71 17.84 -16.94
N ASP A 172 1.88 17.56 -17.50
CA ASP A 172 2.64 16.34 -17.24
C ASP A 172 3.36 16.41 -15.89
N ILE A 173 3.24 15.34 -15.12
CA ILE A 173 3.86 15.20 -13.80
C ILE A 173 4.64 13.89 -13.76
N GLU A 174 5.94 13.99 -13.47
CA GLU A 174 6.79 12.84 -13.16
C GLU A 174 6.55 12.38 -11.72
N LEU A 175 6.20 11.11 -11.57
CA LEU A 175 5.90 10.45 -10.31
C LEU A 175 6.80 9.24 -10.06
N ILE A 176 7.08 9.01 -8.78
CA ILE A 176 7.77 7.85 -8.24
C ILE A 176 6.97 7.27 -7.07
N ASP A 177 7.40 6.10 -6.61
CA ASP A 177 6.76 5.33 -5.53
C ASP A 177 6.47 6.20 -4.30
N GLY A 178 5.26 6.05 -3.74
CA GLY A 178 4.86 6.79 -2.54
C GLY A 178 5.68 6.45 -1.30
N GLY A 179 6.41 5.34 -1.31
CA GLY A 179 7.27 4.89 -0.23
C GLY A 179 8.39 5.87 0.12
N TYR A 180 8.76 6.75 -0.82
CA TYR A 180 9.69 7.85 -0.57
C TYR A 180 9.13 8.89 0.41
N CYS A 181 7.82 9.08 0.45
CA CYS A 181 7.19 10.08 1.32
C CYS A 181 6.37 9.46 2.44
N ALA A 182 5.61 8.38 2.18
CA ALA A 182 4.88 7.62 3.20
C ALA A 182 4.73 6.14 2.80
N ASN A 183 5.76 5.35 3.09
CA ASN A 183 5.71 3.89 2.95
C ASN A 183 4.70 3.25 3.93
N ASN A 184 4.43 3.91 5.04
CA ASN A 184 3.25 3.69 5.88
C ASN A 184 2.30 4.91 5.74
N PRO A 185 1.16 4.78 5.04
CA PRO A 185 0.30 5.93 4.74
C PRO A 185 -0.66 6.32 5.87
N THR A 186 -0.51 5.75 7.07
CA THR A 186 -1.49 5.89 8.16
C THR A 186 -1.70 7.34 8.60
N LEU A 187 -0.65 8.15 8.64
CA LEU A 187 -0.77 9.56 8.99
C LEU A 187 -1.58 10.37 7.98
N TYR A 188 -1.43 10.09 6.68
CA TYR A 188 -2.25 10.71 5.65
C TYR A 188 -3.72 10.27 5.75
N ALA A 189 -3.94 9.00 6.06
CA ALA A 189 -5.30 8.48 6.24
C ALA A 189 -6.00 9.13 7.45
N ILE A 190 -5.30 9.29 8.58
CA ILE A 190 -5.80 10.03 9.76
C ILE A 190 -6.06 11.50 9.42
N ALA A 191 -5.15 12.15 8.69
CA ALA A 191 -5.35 13.54 8.27
C ALA A 191 -6.58 13.69 7.38
N ASP A 192 -6.82 12.76 6.45
CA ASP A 192 -8.03 12.76 5.63
C ASP A 192 -9.29 12.60 6.49
N ALA A 193 -9.32 11.61 7.38
CA ALA A 193 -10.48 11.37 8.24
C ALA A 193 -10.79 12.58 9.15
N THR A 194 -9.77 13.09 9.86
CA THR A 194 -9.96 14.10 10.91
C THR A 194 -10.01 15.52 10.38
N ILE A 195 -9.15 15.86 9.41
CA ILE A 195 -8.99 17.24 8.95
C ILE A 195 -9.84 17.52 7.72
N ALA A 196 -9.85 16.65 6.70
CA ALA A 196 -10.64 16.88 5.49
C ALA A 196 -12.11 16.52 5.75
N MET A 197 -12.37 15.29 6.16
CA MET A 197 -13.72 14.73 6.34
C MET A 197 -14.36 15.08 7.69
N LYS A 198 -13.64 15.81 8.56
CA LYS A 198 -14.13 16.35 9.85
C LYS A 198 -14.66 15.28 10.82
N VAL A 199 -14.17 14.06 10.74
CA VAL A 199 -14.50 13.01 11.71
C VAL A 199 -13.80 13.33 13.04
N PRO A 200 -14.52 13.36 14.17
CA PRO A 200 -13.90 13.55 15.48
C PRO A 200 -12.87 12.44 15.74
N PRO A 201 -11.64 12.76 16.19
CA PRO A 201 -10.58 11.77 16.39
C PRO A 201 -10.97 10.56 17.25
N GLU A 202 -11.78 10.77 18.29
CA GLU A 202 -12.32 9.74 19.19
C GLU A 202 -13.26 8.74 18.49
N LYS A 203 -13.77 9.09 17.30
CA LYS A 203 -14.60 8.21 16.47
C LYS A 203 -13.79 7.52 15.36
N VAL A 204 -12.50 7.81 15.23
CA VAL A 204 -11.64 7.18 14.23
C VAL A 204 -11.01 5.93 14.81
N ARG A 205 -11.15 4.81 14.10
CA ARG A 205 -10.45 3.55 14.41
C ARG A 205 -9.59 3.15 13.22
N VAL A 206 -8.34 2.82 13.47
CA VAL A 206 -7.36 2.53 12.42
C VAL A 206 -6.90 1.08 12.51
N VAL A 207 -6.93 0.37 11.38
CA VAL A 207 -6.20 -0.87 11.18
C VAL A 207 -5.06 -0.58 10.20
N SER A 208 -3.83 -0.67 10.68
CA SER A 208 -2.62 -0.46 9.88
C SER A 208 -1.91 -1.80 9.68
N ILE A 209 -1.70 -2.19 8.44
CA ILE A 209 -1.12 -3.49 8.08
C ILE A 209 0.18 -3.26 7.33
N GLY A 210 1.26 -3.77 7.92
CA GLY A 210 2.58 -3.76 7.31
C GLY A 210 2.74 -4.91 6.33
N VAL A 211 3.98 -5.10 5.91
CA VAL A 211 4.39 -6.21 5.05
C VAL A 211 5.28 -7.22 5.79
N GLY A 212 5.36 -7.13 7.12
CA GLY A 212 6.28 -7.90 7.95
C GLY A 212 7.75 -7.44 7.84
N ASN A 213 8.50 -7.69 8.91
CA ASN A 213 9.94 -7.44 8.99
C ASN A 213 10.69 -8.78 8.92
N TYR A 214 11.59 -8.93 7.95
CA TYR A 214 12.31 -10.16 7.66
C TYR A 214 13.82 -9.90 7.56
N PRO A 215 14.67 -10.90 7.85
CA PRO A 215 16.10 -10.78 7.61
C PRO A 215 16.38 -10.61 6.11
N GLU A 216 17.44 -9.88 5.79
CA GLU A 216 17.91 -9.76 4.41
C GLU A 216 18.48 -11.12 3.92
N PRO A 217 18.18 -11.53 2.67
CA PRO A 217 18.68 -12.80 2.13
C PRO A 217 20.21 -12.82 2.05
N LYS A 218 20.83 -13.89 2.58
CA LYS A 218 22.27 -14.15 2.44
C LYS A 218 22.58 -14.52 0.99
N LEU A 219 22.95 -13.53 0.18
CA LEU A 219 23.37 -13.76 -1.20
C LEU A 219 24.74 -14.43 -1.24
N SER A 220 24.88 -15.48 -2.04
CA SER A 220 26.18 -16.09 -2.35
C SER A 220 27.07 -15.08 -3.09
N ILE A 221 28.36 -15.04 -2.74
CA ILE A 221 29.36 -14.10 -3.26
C ILE A 221 29.53 -14.26 -4.79
N PHE A 222 29.21 -15.44 -5.32
CA PHE A 222 29.27 -15.77 -6.75
C PHE A 222 28.03 -15.33 -7.54
N HIS A 223 26.98 -14.84 -6.88
CA HIS A 223 25.74 -14.41 -7.53
C HIS A 223 25.85 -12.96 -8.00
N LYS A 224 25.53 -12.67 -9.28
CA LYS A 224 25.57 -11.28 -9.83
C LYS A 224 24.74 -10.28 -9.02
N SER A 225 23.65 -10.72 -8.40
CA SER A 225 22.81 -9.89 -7.50
C SER A 225 23.51 -9.46 -6.22
N TRP A 226 24.59 -10.14 -5.79
CA TRP A 226 25.39 -9.74 -4.62
C TRP A 226 26.03 -8.36 -4.83
N TRP A 227 26.53 -8.10 -6.04
CA TRP A 227 27.12 -6.82 -6.41
C TRP A 227 26.06 -5.71 -6.51
N PHE A 228 24.87 -6.04 -7.03
CA PHE A 228 23.75 -5.11 -7.18
C PHE A 228 23.14 -4.69 -5.82
N ASN A 229 22.98 -5.63 -4.89
CA ASN A 229 22.53 -5.34 -3.52
C ASN A 229 23.61 -4.69 -2.64
N LYS A 230 24.87 -4.63 -3.12
CA LYS A 230 25.93 -3.80 -2.54
C LYS A 230 26.06 -2.41 -3.19
N VAL A 231 25.28 -2.12 -4.23
CA VAL A 231 25.21 -0.76 -4.76
C VAL A 231 24.57 0.12 -3.70
N LEU A 232 25.30 1.16 -3.28
CA LEU A 232 24.90 2.05 -2.20
C LEU A 232 23.48 2.62 -2.41
N SER A 233 23.09 2.93 -3.64
CA SER A 233 21.77 3.46 -3.96
C SER A 233 20.63 2.48 -3.66
N VAL A 234 20.85 1.18 -3.87
CA VAL A 234 19.86 0.13 -3.60
C VAL A 234 19.68 -0.06 -2.10
N GLN A 235 20.77 -0.12 -1.35
CA GLN A 235 20.73 -0.20 0.12
C GLN A 235 20.09 1.05 0.71
N LEU A 236 20.50 2.23 0.24
CA LEU A 236 19.95 3.50 0.70
C LEU A 236 18.45 3.57 0.45
N LEU A 237 17.96 3.12 -0.71
CA LEU A 237 16.53 3.07 -1.00
C LEU A 237 15.79 2.15 -0.03
N GLN A 238 16.22 0.90 0.14
CA GLN A 238 15.58 -0.03 1.07
C GLN A 238 15.56 0.51 2.50
N LYS A 239 16.69 1.06 2.98
CA LYS A 239 16.76 1.71 4.31
C LYS A 239 15.87 2.94 4.38
N THR A 240 15.79 3.76 3.33
CA THR A 240 14.90 4.92 3.28
C THR A 240 13.44 4.50 3.43
N LEU A 241 12.99 3.46 2.71
CA LEU A 241 11.62 2.95 2.81
C LEU A 241 11.33 2.40 4.22
N SER A 242 12.25 1.62 4.78
CA SER A 242 12.12 1.09 6.15
C SER A 242 12.10 2.19 7.20
N ILE A 243 13.02 3.16 7.14
CA ILE A 243 13.05 4.32 8.04
C ILE A 243 11.78 5.13 7.88
N ASN A 244 11.26 5.30 6.66
CA ASN A 244 10.02 6.00 6.42
C ASN A 244 8.82 5.28 7.08
N THR A 245 8.70 3.96 6.92
CA THR A 245 7.67 3.16 7.62
C THR A 245 7.72 3.36 9.13
N GLU A 246 8.90 3.16 9.73
CA GLU A 246 9.07 3.23 11.19
C GLU A 246 8.88 4.65 11.73
N SER A 247 9.42 5.66 11.04
CA SER A 247 9.26 7.06 11.44
C SER A 247 7.81 7.53 11.36
N MET A 248 7.06 7.14 10.33
CA MET A 248 5.63 7.46 10.21
C MET A 248 4.80 6.80 11.31
N ASP A 249 5.08 5.55 11.66
CA ASP A 249 4.37 4.88 12.76
C ASP A 249 4.73 5.47 14.13
N GLN A 250 6.00 5.81 14.37
CA GLN A 250 6.42 6.51 15.59
C GLN A 250 5.73 7.86 15.73
N LEU A 251 5.73 8.68 14.67
CA LEU A 251 5.05 9.97 14.67
C LEU A 251 3.54 9.81 14.89
N ARG A 252 2.90 8.81 14.30
CA ARG A 252 1.50 8.47 14.57
C ARG A 252 1.28 8.15 16.06
N ALA A 253 2.09 7.27 16.64
CA ALA A 253 1.95 6.89 18.03
C ALA A 253 2.13 8.08 19.00
N ILE A 254 2.98 9.04 18.65
CA ILE A 254 3.24 10.24 19.46
C ILE A 254 2.12 11.29 19.29
N LEU A 255 1.80 11.65 18.04
CA LEU A 255 0.88 12.75 17.74
C LEU A 255 -0.60 12.35 17.88
N PHE A 256 -0.90 11.09 17.58
CA PHE A 256 -2.27 10.56 17.51
C PHE A 256 -2.48 9.38 18.46
N LYS A 257 -1.84 9.42 19.64
CA LYS A 257 -1.96 8.40 20.69
C LYS A 257 -3.43 8.10 21.09
N HIS A 258 -4.29 9.11 21.01
CA HIS A 258 -5.71 9.03 21.34
C HIS A 258 -6.56 8.37 20.26
N ILE A 259 -6.04 8.21 19.04
CA ILE A 259 -6.72 7.49 17.96
C ILE A 259 -6.38 6.01 18.08
N GLU A 260 -7.39 5.22 18.41
CA GLU A 260 -7.28 3.79 18.54
C GLU A 260 -6.76 3.14 17.24
N THR A 261 -5.61 2.46 17.32
CA THR A 261 -4.92 1.87 16.18
C THR A 261 -4.49 0.44 16.46
N VAL A 262 -4.90 -0.51 15.62
CA VAL A 262 -4.33 -1.86 15.58
C VAL A 262 -3.27 -1.91 14.48
N ARG A 263 -2.00 -2.09 14.87
CA ARG A 263 -0.88 -2.26 13.93
C ARG A 263 -0.49 -3.74 13.85
N ILE A 264 -0.46 -4.28 12.63
CA ILE A 264 -0.11 -5.67 12.35
C ILE A 264 1.08 -5.68 11.39
N SER A 265 2.28 -5.93 11.91
CA SER A 265 3.52 -6.01 11.14
C SER A 265 4.58 -6.68 11.99
N ASP A 266 4.52 -8.00 12.10
CA ASP A 266 5.43 -8.76 12.96
C ASP A 266 6.85 -8.85 12.39
N THR A 267 7.80 -9.05 13.29
CA THR A 267 9.20 -9.31 12.98
C THR A 267 9.47 -10.80 13.04
N PHE A 268 10.09 -11.32 11.99
CA PHE A 268 10.49 -12.71 11.86
C PHE A 268 12.01 -12.78 11.76
N GLU A 269 12.67 -13.53 12.64
CA GLU A 269 14.14 -13.56 12.74
C GLU A 269 14.80 -14.74 12.02
N LYS A 270 14.00 -15.74 11.63
CA LYS A 270 14.51 -17.00 11.08
C LYS A 270 15.14 -16.79 9.70
N PRO A 271 16.41 -17.22 9.48
CA PRO A 271 17.10 -17.04 8.20
C PRO A 271 16.39 -17.67 7.00
N GLU A 272 15.61 -18.73 7.20
CA GLU A 272 14.84 -19.38 6.13
C GLU A 272 13.72 -18.47 5.58
N LEU A 273 13.30 -17.48 6.35
CA LEU A 273 12.29 -16.47 5.98
C LEU A 273 12.92 -15.23 5.34
N ALA A 274 14.22 -15.26 5.04
CA ALA A 274 14.88 -14.14 4.42
C ALA A 274 14.33 -13.87 3.02
N THR A 275 13.87 -12.65 2.82
CA THR A 275 13.13 -12.21 1.63
C THR A 275 13.41 -10.74 1.36
N ASP A 276 13.15 -10.30 0.12
CA ASP A 276 13.29 -8.91 -0.30
C ASP A 276 12.05 -8.45 -1.07
N LEU A 277 12.09 -7.20 -1.56
CA LEU A 277 10.98 -6.58 -2.29
C LEU A 277 10.66 -7.28 -3.63
N PHE A 278 11.56 -8.12 -4.14
CA PHE A 278 11.49 -8.76 -5.46
C PHE A 278 11.42 -10.29 -5.40
N GLU A 279 11.11 -10.86 -4.23
CA GLU A 279 10.89 -12.28 -4.07
C GLU A 279 9.79 -12.77 -5.03
N HIS A 280 10.08 -13.85 -5.75
CA HIS A 280 9.19 -14.44 -6.75
C HIS A 280 9.11 -15.97 -6.62
N ASP A 281 9.79 -16.55 -5.63
CA ASP A 281 9.59 -17.94 -5.25
C ASP A 281 8.23 -18.12 -4.56
N MET A 282 7.32 -18.85 -5.21
CA MET A 282 5.97 -19.05 -4.69
C MET A 282 5.93 -19.80 -3.37
N GLY A 283 6.89 -20.68 -3.07
CA GLY A 283 6.98 -21.36 -1.78
C GLY A 283 7.18 -20.36 -0.65
N LYS A 284 8.15 -19.45 -0.80
CA LYS A 284 8.40 -18.39 0.16
C LYS A 284 7.26 -17.38 0.24
N LEU A 285 6.68 -16.97 -0.89
CA LEU A 285 5.56 -16.02 -0.90
C LEU A 285 4.33 -16.59 -0.18
N ASN A 286 4.04 -17.88 -0.36
CA ASN A 286 2.99 -18.57 0.40
C ASN A 286 3.32 -18.64 1.90
N MET A 287 4.59 -18.81 2.27
CA MET A 287 5.01 -18.70 3.67
C MET A 287 4.77 -17.29 4.23
N LEU A 288 5.04 -16.22 3.46
CA LEU A 288 4.74 -14.85 3.91
C LEU A 288 3.24 -14.66 4.16
N ARG A 289 2.39 -15.18 3.26
CA ARG A 289 0.93 -15.17 3.46
C ARG A 289 0.53 -15.90 4.74
N LEU A 290 1.04 -17.11 4.97
CA LEU A 290 0.77 -17.86 6.19
C LEU A 290 1.18 -17.08 7.45
N ARG A 291 2.36 -16.44 7.43
CA ARG A 291 2.80 -15.57 8.52
C ARG A 291 1.86 -14.38 8.75
N GLY A 292 1.28 -13.83 7.70
CA GLY A 292 0.24 -12.81 7.81
C GLY A 292 -0.99 -13.31 8.57
N MET A 293 -1.46 -14.52 8.24
CA MET A 293 -2.59 -15.16 8.93
C MET A 293 -2.25 -15.42 10.41
N GLU A 294 -1.06 -15.91 10.71
CA GLU A 294 -0.60 -16.11 12.10
C GLU A 294 -0.49 -14.78 12.88
N SER A 295 0.00 -13.71 12.23
CA SER A 295 0.09 -12.39 12.84
C SER A 295 -1.28 -11.79 13.17
N PHE A 296 -2.33 -12.16 12.45
CA PHE A 296 -3.70 -11.77 12.79
C PHE A 296 -4.16 -12.40 14.10
N ALA A 297 -3.84 -13.68 14.35
CA ALA A 297 -4.37 -14.44 15.48
C ALA A 297 -4.10 -13.78 16.85
N SER A 298 -2.94 -13.15 17.04
CA SER A 298 -2.63 -12.43 18.29
C SER A 298 -3.40 -11.12 18.48
N ARG A 299 -4.05 -10.60 17.43
CA ARG A 299 -4.89 -9.38 17.46
C ARG A 299 -6.38 -9.64 17.25
N GLU A 300 -6.81 -10.88 17.05
CA GLU A 300 -8.19 -11.22 16.67
C GLU A 300 -9.23 -10.59 17.61
N ALA A 301 -9.03 -10.71 18.93
CA ALA A 301 -9.95 -10.15 19.92
C ALA A 301 -10.08 -8.61 19.81
N GLN A 302 -8.97 -7.91 19.60
CA GLN A 302 -8.96 -6.45 19.43
C GLN A 302 -9.60 -6.05 18.10
N LEU A 303 -9.31 -6.77 17.02
CA LEU A 303 -9.91 -6.53 15.71
C LEU A 303 -11.42 -6.78 15.73
N LYS A 304 -11.88 -7.80 16.46
CA LYS A 304 -13.30 -8.07 16.67
C LYS A 304 -13.99 -6.87 17.33
N GLU A 305 -13.41 -6.29 18.38
CA GLU A 305 -13.94 -5.08 19.02
C GLU A 305 -13.92 -3.84 18.11
N PHE A 306 -12.87 -3.70 17.29
CA PHE A 306 -12.75 -2.59 16.35
C PHE A 306 -13.76 -2.66 15.20
N LEU A 307 -13.95 -3.88 14.68
CA LEU A 307 -14.56 -4.14 13.39
C LEU A 307 -15.93 -4.82 13.46
N LEU A 308 -16.47 -5.22 14.61
CA LEU A 308 -17.85 -5.72 14.72
C LEU A 308 -18.67 -4.82 15.65
#